data_AF-A0A3S0JE91-F1
#
_entry.id   AF-A0A3S0JE91-F1
#
_cell.length_a   1.000
_cell.length_b   1.000
_cell.length_c   1.000
_cell.angle_alpha   90.00
_cell.angle_beta   90.00
_cell.angle_gamma   90.00
#
_symmetry.space_group_name_H-M   'P 1'
#
loop_
_entity.id
_entity.type
_entity.pdbx_description
1 polymer ?
#
loop_
_entity_poly.entity_id
_entity_poly.type
_entity_poly.pdbx_seq_one_letter_code
_entity_poly.pdbx_strand_id
1 'polypeptide(L)'
;MSQSTELIAALKRLLKAQGKTYADVAQHLGLSEASVKRQFSRQSFSLRTLELICDLLQIELLELAQVAAQKQAGLSQLSEAQEAELVSQPKLALVAVCVLNHWPLQRIVSTYAISEAEAITHLLTLDRLGMIRLLPENRVRLRITRDFAWRPGGPIHRFFRSRVQSDFLDADFEQSGELLRFQQAMLSPADNLRLQQKIQRLLQEFAELHAEGVAFPGGQREGSALLIALRPWEPDVFAALRRGQQQSLSAPEQ
;
A
#
# COMPACT_ATOMS: atom_id res chain seq x y z
N MET A 1 6.72 -4.26 18.28
CA MET A 1 7.90 -5.04 17.81
C MET A 1 8.96 -4.05 17.43
N SER A 2 10.19 -4.15 17.97
CA SER A 2 11.25 -3.18 17.64
C SER A 2 11.94 -3.57 16.33
N GLN A 3 12.37 -2.57 15.56
CA GLN A 3 13.12 -2.76 14.30
C GLN A 3 14.39 -3.61 14.51
N SER A 4 14.99 -3.53 15.71
CA SER A 4 16.14 -4.35 16.11
C SER A 4 15.85 -5.86 16.13
N THR A 5 14.65 -6.26 16.58
CA THR A 5 14.26 -7.68 16.60
C THR A 5 14.11 -8.24 15.18
N GLU A 6 13.64 -7.43 14.24
CA GLU A 6 13.43 -7.83 12.84
C GLU A 6 14.75 -8.01 12.08
N LEU A 7 15.70 -7.10 12.28
CA LEU A 7 17.09 -7.21 11.79
C LEU A 7 17.74 -8.53 12.25
N ILE A 8 17.61 -8.88 13.53
CA ILE A 8 18.20 -10.09 14.09
C ILE A 8 17.53 -11.35 13.51
N ALA A 9 16.23 -11.31 13.26
CA ALA A 9 15.52 -12.41 12.63
C ALA A 9 15.92 -12.60 11.15
N ALA A 10 16.15 -11.50 10.42
CA ALA A 10 16.68 -11.52 9.06
C ALA A 10 18.09 -12.13 9.02
N LEU A 11 18.95 -11.69 9.94
CA LEU A 11 20.32 -12.18 10.08
C LEU A 11 20.37 -13.70 10.32
N LYS A 12 19.53 -14.23 11.23
CA LYS A 12 19.42 -15.68 11.48
C LYS A 12 19.05 -16.48 10.22
N ARG A 13 18.16 -15.95 9.37
CA ARG A 13 17.78 -16.62 8.12
C ARG A 13 18.93 -16.64 7.12
N LEU A 14 19.64 -15.53 6.95
CA LEU A 14 20.74 -15.42 6.00
C LEU A 14 21.89 -16.35 6.39
N LEU A 15 22.22 -16.43 7.68
CA LEU A 15 23.15 -17.43 8.20
C LEU A 15 22.71 -18.85 7.84
N LYS A 16 21.44 -19.20 8.10
CA LYS A 16 20.90 -20.52 7.77
C LYS A 16 20.91 -20.80 6.27
N ALA A 17 20.59 -19.82 5.43
CA ALA A 17 20.54 -19.94 3.98
C ALA A 17 21.92 -20.17 3.36
N GLN A 18 22.96 -19.57 3.93
CA GLN A 18 24.36 -19.80 3.53
C GLN A 18 25.02 -20.96 4.29
N GLY A 19 24.27 -21.74 5.05
CA GLY A 19 24.79 -22.87 5.83
C GLY A 19 25.75 -22.48 6.97
N LYS A 20 25.78 -21.21 7.37
CA LYS A 20 26.62 -20.70 8.46
C LYS A 20 26.03 -21.05 9.82
N THR A 21 26.87 -21.59 10.69
CA THR A 21 26.55 -21.97 12.06
C THR A 21 26.94 -20.87 13.05
N TYR A 22 26.50 -20.99 14.30
CA TYR A 22 26.98 -20.09 15.36
C TYR A 22 28.46 -20.29 15.68
N ALA A 23 29.03 -21.45 15.38
CA ALA A 23 30.47 -21.68 15.48
C ALA A 23 31.25 -20.84 14.45
N ASP A 24 30.75 -20.75 13.22
CA ASP A 24 31.36 -19.92 12.16
C ASP A 24 31.32 -18.43 12.53
N VAL A 25 30.18 -17.97 13.07
CA VAL A 25 30.03 -16.60 13.57
C VAL A 25 30.98 -16.34 14.74
N ALA A 26 31.12 -17.31 15.65
CA ALA A 26 32.02 -17.20 16.80
C ALA A 26 33.49 -17.08 16.36
N GLN A 27 33.91 -17.91 15.41
CA GLN A 27 35.25 -17.86 14.82
C GLN A 27 35.51 -16.52 14.13
N HIS A 28 34.56 -16.02 13.33
CA HIS A 28 34.70 -14.75 12.62
C HIS A 28 34.78 -13.54 13.57
N LEU A 29 34.00 -13.57 14.67
CA LEU A 29 33.98 -12.50 15.66
C LEU A 29 35.10 -12.60 16.73
N GLY A 30 35.88 -13.69 16.74
CA GLY A 30 36.85 -13.96 17.80
C GLY A 30 36.20 -14.19 19.18
N LEU A 31 34.99 -14.74 19.21
CA LEU A 31 34.19 -14.98 20.43
C LEU A 31 33.97 -16.48 20.67
N SER A 32 33.50 -16.84 21.86
CA SER A 32 33.01 -18.20 22.11
C SER A 32 31.60 -18.39 21.55
N GLU A 33 31.28 -19.61 21.09
CA GLU A 33 29.95 -19.95 20.57
C GLU A 33 28.84 -19.69 21.62
N ALA A 34 29.14 -19.90 22.90
CA ALA A 34 28.24 -19.58 24.01
C ALA A 34 27.92 -18.07 24.08
N SER A 35 28.90 -17.20 23.81
CA SER A 35 28.71 -15.74 23.77
C SER A 35 27.82 -15.34 22.59
N VAL A 36 28.04 -15.92 21.42
CA VAL A 36 27.21 -15.70 20.21
C VAL A 36 25.77 -16.14 20.45
N LYS A 37 25.56 -17.37 20.98
CA LYS A 37 24.23 -17.86 21.36
C LYS A 37 23.53 -16.93 22.35
N ARG A 38 24.26 -16.41 23.34
CA ARG A 38 23.73 -15.43 24.31
C ARG A 38 23.32 -14.11 23.64
N GLN A 39 24.12 -13.57 22.71
CA GLN A 39 23.77 -12.35 21.97
C GLN A 39 22.51 -12.54 21.11
N PHE A 40 22.41 -13.66 20.38
CA PHE A 40 21.22 -14.00 19.57
C PHE A 40 19.96 -14.28 20.40
N SER A 41 20.11 -14.77 21.64
CA SER A 41 19.00 -14.98 22.57
C SER A 41 18.53 -13.68 23.20
N ARG A 42 19.47 -12.82 23.63
CA ARG A 42 19.16 -11.54 24.28
C ARG A 42 18.84 -10.41 23.30
N GLN A 43 19.02 -10.66 22.00
CA GLN A 43 18.85 -9.68 20.94
C GLN A 43 19.69 -8.41 21.14
N SER A 44 20.83 -8.56 21.80
CA SER A 44 21.70 -7.45 22.20
C SER A 44 22.95 -7.45 21.32
N PHE A 45 22.93 -6.65 20.27
CA PHE A 45 24.03 -6.45 19.35
C PHE A 45 24.43 -4.99 19.30
N SER A 46 25.74 -4.73 19.19
CA SER A 46 26.22 -3.42 18.76
C SER A 46 26.11 -3.33 17.23
N LEU A 47 26.04 -2.12 16.68
CA LEU A 47 26.03 -1.90 15.23
C LEU A 47 27.26 -2.54 14.57
N ARG A 48 28.44 -2.33 15.16
CA ARG A 48 29.71 -2.92 14.71
C ARG A 48 29.68 -4.45 14.68
N THR A 49 29.02 -5.10 15.64
CA THR A 49 28.87 -6.56 15.64
C THR A 49 27.96 -7.02 14.50
N LEU A 50 26.90 -6.26 14.17
CA LEU A 50 26.05 -6.58 13.03
C LEU A 50 26.82 -6.45 11.71
N GLU A 51 27.61 -5.39 11.54
CA GLU A 51 28.47 -5.19 10.36
C GLU A 51 29.41 -6.37 10.16
N LEU A 52 30.14 -6.79 11.20
CA LEU A 52 31.04 -7.95 11.11
C LEU A 52 30.32 -9.26 10.74
N ILE A 53 29.09 -9.47 11.19
CA ILE A 53 28.32 -10.66 10.77
C ILE A 53 27.83 -10.50 9.32
N CYS A 54 27.54 -9.28 8.87
CA CYS A 54 27.22 -9.00 7.47
C CYS A 54 28.44 -9.25 6.56
N ASP A 55 29.64 -8.88 7.00
CA ASP A 55 30.90 -9.17 6.29
C ASP A 55 31.10 -10.69 6.09
N LEU A 56 30.85 -11.50 7.14
CA LEU A 56 30.87 -12.96 7.04
C LEU A 56 29.87 -13.51 5.99
N LEU A 57 28.74 -12.82 5.84
CA LEU A 57 27.68 -13.16 4.89
C LEU A 57 27.89 -12.54 3.51
N GLN A 58 28.92 -11.70 3.34
CA GLN A 58 29.21 -10.92 2.13
C GLN A 58 28.03 -10.06 1.67
N ILE A 59 27.38 -9.40 2.63
CA ILE A 59 26.28 -8.46 2.37
C ILE A 59 26.56 -7.15 3.10
N GLU A 60 25.91 -6.07 2.67
CA GLU A 60 25.97 -4.80 3.39
C GLU A 60 24.91 -4.74 4.53
N LEU A 61 25.16 -3.92 5.55
CA LEU A 61 24.18 -3.68 6.62
C LEU A 61 22.87 -3.09 6.07
N LEU A 62 22.95 -2.30 5.00
CA LEU A 62 21.77 -1.73 4.33
C LEU A 62 20.95 -2.83 3.63
N GLU A 63 21.60 -3.79 3.00
CA GLU A 63 20.95 -4.96 2.40
C GLU A 63 20.29 -5.83 3.48
N LEU A 64 20.93 -6.01 4.64
CA LEU A 64 20.30 -6.69 5.79
C LEU A 64 19.01 -5.99 6.22
N ALA A 65 19.02 -4.65 6.29
CA ALA A 65 17.83 -3.86 6.61
C ALA A 65 16.74 -4.02 5.55
N GLN A 66 17.09 -4.05 4.26
CA GLN A 66 16.14 -4.34 3.17
C GLN A 66 15.55 -5.75 3.29
N VAL A 67 16.36 -6.77 3.58
CA VAL A 67 15.89 -8.16 3.76
C VAL A 67 15.00 -8.31 5.01
N ALA A 68 15.26 -7.52 6.06
CA ALA A 68 14.38 -7.41 7.22
C ALA A 68 13.03 -6.77 6.84
N ALA A 69 13.06 -5.68 6.07
CA ALA A 69 11.88 -5.01 5.53
C ALA A 69 11.10 -5.90 4.54
N GLN A 70 11.78 -6.73 3.73
CA GLN A 70 11.14 -7.68 2.80
C GLN A 70 10.35 -8.79 3.52
N LYS A 71 10.59 -9.07 4.80
CA LYS A 71 9.69 -9.96 5.58
C LYS A 71 8.39 -9.26 5.98
N GLN A 72 8.35 -7.93 5.87
CA GLN A 72 7.13 -7.13 5.74
C GLN A 72 6.72 -6.97 4.27
N ALA A 73 7.02 -7.93 3.38
CA ALA A 73 6.32 -8.05 2.10
C ALA A 73 4.85 -8.35 2.42
N GLY A 74 4.16 -7.29 2.81
CA GLY A 74 2.75 -7.20 2.61
C GLY A 74 2.47 -7.29 1.12
N LEU A 75 1.22 -7.53 0.82
CA LEU A 75 0.75 -7.43 -0.53
C LEU A 75 0.84 -5.95 -0.96
N SER A 76 1.74 -5.63 -1.91
CA SER A 76 1.84 -4.30 -2.52
C SER A 76 0.95 -4.14 -3.74
N GLN A 77 0.49 -5.25 -4.31
CA GLN A 77 -0.46 -5.26 -5.41
C GLN A 77 -1.15 -6.63 -5.48
N LEU A 78 -2.45 -6.65 -5.78
CA LEU A 78 -3.20 -7.88 -6.07
C LEU A 78 -2.92 -8.35 -7.51
N SER A 79 -3.03 -9.65 -7.78
CA SER A 79 -3.09 -10.15 -9.16
C SER A 79 -4.40 -9.74 -9.83
N GLU A 80 -4.47 -9.80 -11.17
CA GLU A 80 -5.71 -9.45 -11.88
C GLU A 80 -6.90 -10.33 -11.46
N ALA A 81 -6.69 -11.64 -11.30
CA ALA A 81 -7.75 -12.53 -10.82
C ALA A 81 -8.23 -12.16 -9.41
N GLN A 82 -7.30 -11.78 -8.53
CA GLN A 82 -7.61 -11.35 -7.17
C GLN A 82 -8.33 -9.99 -7.15
N GLU A 83 -7.91 -9.04 -7.98
CA GLU A 83 -8.61 -7.76 -8.15
C GLU A 83 -10.04 -7.97 -8.66
N ALA A 84 -10.23 -8.85 -9.66
CA ALA A 84 -11.53 -9.19 -10.22
C ALA A 84 -12.44 -9.82 -9.18
N GLU A 85 -11.90 -10.71 -8.35
CA GLU A 85 -12.66 -11.31 -7.26
C GLU A 85 -13.05 -10.27 -6.21
N LEU A 86 -12.14 -9.37 -5.83
CA LEU A 86 -12.41 -8.34 -4.83
C LEU A 86 -13.59 -7.44 -5.24
N VAL A 87 -13.68 -7.08 -6.51
CA VAL A 87 -14.76 -6.23 -7.04
C VAL A 87 -15.94 -7.00 -7.63
N SER A 88 -15.94 -8.32 -7.52
CA SER A 88 -17.04 -9.16 -8.03
C SER A 88 -18.35 -8.93 -7.29
N GLN A 89 -18.27 -8.54 -6.01
CA GLN A 89 -19.42 -8.32 -5.14
C GLN A 89 -19.28 -7.00 -4.36
N PRO A 90 -20.29 -6.11 -4.39
CA PRO A 90 -20.21 -4.83 -3.68
C PRO A 90 -19.94 -4.97 -2.17
N LYS A 91 -20.55 -5.96 -1.51
CA LYS A 91 -20.34 -6.20 -0.07
C LYS A 91 -18.90 -6.62 0.25
N LEU A 92 -18.24 -7.39 -0.62
CA LEU A 92 -16.83 -7.77 -0.41
C LEU A 92 -15.91 -6.54 -0.52
N ALA A 93 -16.10 -5.72 -1.56
CA ALA A 93 -15.35 -4.48 -1.72
C ALA A 93 -15.57 -3.52 -0.53
N LEU A 94 -16.81 -3.41 -0.05
CA LEU A 94 -17.13 -2.62 1.15
C LEU A 94 -16.40 -3.11 2.40
N VAL A 95 -16.44 -4.43 2.68
CA VAL A 95 -15.73 -5.01 3.83
C VAL A 95 -14.22 -4.77 3.70
N ALA A 96 -13.66 -4.88 2.49
CA ALA A 96 -12.26 -4.56 2.24
C ALA A 96 -11.93 -3.11 2.61
N VAL A 97 -12.72 -2.14 2.16
CA VAL A 97 -12.54 -0.71 2.49
C VAL A 97 -12.64 -0.49 4.00
N CYS A 98 -13.63 -1.06 4.67
CA CYS A 98 -13.81 -0.91 6.12
C CYS A 98 -12.59 -1.45 6.90
N VAL A 99 -12.11 -2.63 6.50
CA VAL A 99 -10.96 -3.29 7.12
C VAL A 99 -9.66 -2.52 6.90
N LEU A 100 -9.48 -1.94 5.69
CA LEU A 100 -8.35 -1.05 5.39
C LEU A 100 -8.38 0.22 6.26
N ASN A 101 -9.56 0.70 6.61
CA ASN A 101 -9.76 1.82 7.56
C ASN A 101 -9.76 1.37 9.03
N HIS A 102 -9.32 0.14 9.32
CA HIS A 102 -9.22 -0.44 10.68
C HIS A 102 -10.56 -0.55 11.43
N TRP A 103 -11.68 -0.72 10.72
CA TRP A 103 -12.97 -0.92 11.38
C TRP A 103 -13.04 -2.34 11.98
N PRO A 104 -13.48 -2.48 13.24
CA PRO A 104 -13.77 -3.81 13.81
C PRO A 104 -15.03 -4.39 13.18
N LEU A 105 -15.14 -5.73 13.15
CA LEU A 105 -16.28 -6.44 12.57
C LEU A 105 -17.63 -5.92 13.11
N GLN A 106 -17.74 -5.67 14.42
CA GLN A 106 -18.98 -5.18 15.02
C GLN A 106 -19.43 -3.85 14.42
N ARG A 107 -18.47 -2.95 14.13
CA ARG A 107 -18.78 -1.66 13.50
C ARG A 107 -19.35 -1.87 12.10
N ILE A 108 -18.72 -2.73 11.30
CA ILE A 108 -19.17 -3.04 9.93
C ILE A 108 -20.63 -3.52 9.94
N VAL A 109 -20.94 -4.51 10.78
CA VAL A 109 -22.28 -5.11 10.90
C VAL A 109 -23.30 -4.11 11.44
N SER A 110 -22.90 -3.21 12.34
CA SER A 110 -23.80 -2.18 12.89
C SER A 110 -24.07 -1.03 11.92
N THR A 111 -23.15 -0.74 10.99
CA THR A 111 -23.26 0.38 10.05
C THR A 111 -23.92 0.00 8.73
N TYR A 112 -23.71 -1.24 8.26
CA TYR A 112 -24.17 -1.67 6.94
C TYR A 112 -25.14 -2.85 7.03
N ALA A 113 -26.02 -2.99 6.01
CA ALA A 113 -26.92 -4.13 5.86
C ALA A 113 -26.16 -5.40 5.43
N ILE A 114 -25.34 -5.92 6.34
CA ILE A 114 -24.56 -7.14 6.19
C ILE A 114 -24.66 -7.94 7.49
N SER A 115 -25.01 -9.23 7.39
CA SER A 115 -25.05 -10.09 8.57
C SER A 115 -23.65 -10.41 9.07
N GLU A 116 -23.52 -10.79 10.34
CA GLU A 116 -22.24 -11.20 10.90
C GLU A 116 -21.62 -12.39 10.14
N ALA A 117 -22.44 -13.37 9.75
CA ALA A 117 -21.99 -14.53 8.97
C ALA A 117 -21.48 -14.14 7.57
N GLU A 118 -22.17 -13.24 6.88
CA GLU A 118 -21.72 -12.69 5.58
C GLU A 118 -20.40 -11.92 5.75
N ALA A 119 -20.29 -11.08 6.77
CA ALA A 119 -19.09 -10.29 7.03
C ALA A 119 -17.88 -11.18 7.36
N ILE A 120 -18.05 -12.21 8.18
CA ILE A 120 -17.01 -13.22 8.44
C ILE A 120 -16.60 -13.95 7.15
N THR A 121 -17.56 -14.30 6.31
CA THR A 121 -17.28 -14.93 5.00
C THR A 121 -16.40 -14.03 4.14
N HIS A 122 -16.69 -12.72 4.09
CA HIS A 122 -15.84 -11.76 3.38
C HIS A 122 -14.47 -11.59 4.02
N LEU A 123 -14.34 -11.61 5.35
CA LEU A 123 -13.04 -11.60 6.03
C LEU A 123 -12.19 -12.82 5.66
N LEU A 124 -12.81 -14.02 5.58
CA LEU A 124 -12.12 -15.22 5.12
C LEU A 124 -11.66 -15.10 3.66
N THR A 125 -12.48 -14.51 2.79
CA THR A 125 -12.08 -14.22 1.41
C THR A 125 -10.88 -13.27 1.38
N LEU A 126 -10.89 -12.18 2.15
CA LEU A 126 -9.79 -11.22 2.21
C LEU A 126 -8.50 -11.84 2.77
N ASP A 127 -8.61 -12.76 3.74
CA ASP A 127 -7.48 -13.53 4.27
C ASP A 127 -6.87 -14.43 3.20
N ARG A 128 -7.72 -15.12 2.41
CA ARG A 128 -7.30 -15.96 1.27
C ARG A 128 -6.68 -15.14 0.14
N LEU A 129 -7.19 -13.93 -0.12
CA LEU A 129 -6.58 -12.99 -1.07
C LEU A 129 -5.23 -12.44 -0.57
N GLY A 130 -4.89 -12.65 0.71
CA GLY A 130 -3.64 -12.22 1.32
C GLY A 130 -3.62 -10.75 1.75
N MET A 131 -4.74 -10.05 1.66
CA MET A 131 -4.88 -8.66 2.09
C MET A 131 -4.82 -8.52 3.61
N ILE A 132 -5.28 -9.55 4.32
CA ILE A 132 -5.32 -9.58 5.78
C ILE A 132 -4.82 -10.91 6.35
N ARG A 133 -4.65 -10.93 7.66
CA ARG A 133 -4.60 -12.11 8.51
C ARG A 133 -5.80 -12.09 9.45
N LEU A 134 -6.68 -13.08 9.35
CA LEU A 134 -7.76 -13.26 10.33
C LEU A 134 -7.21 -13.93 11.61
N LEU A 135 -7.55 -13.36 12.76
CA LEU A 135 -7.12 -13.80 14.10
C LEU A 135 -8.33 -14.26 14.91
N PRO A 136 -8.13 -14.98 16.03
CA PRO A 136 -9.21 -15.34 16.95
C PRO A 136 -10.03 -14.12 17.36
N GLU A 137 -11.33 -14.37 17.59
CA GLU A 137 -12.35 -13.35 17.89
C GLU A 137 -12.60 -12.38 16.72
N ASN A 138 -12.42 -12.84 15.48
CA ASN A 138 -12.60 -12.06 14.26
C ASN A 138 -11.75 -10.78 14.19
N ARG A 139 -10.63 -10.76 14.93
CA ARG A 139 -9.67 -9.67 14.88
C ARG A 139 -8.91 -9.73 13.56
N VAL A 140 -8.65 -8.57 12.97
CA VAL A 140 -8.01 -8.48 11.67
C VAL A 140 -6.65 -7.82 11.80
N ARG A 141 -5.63 -8.42 11.20
CA ARG A 141 -4.32 -7.79 11.00
C ARG A 141 -4.10 -7.56 9.51
N LEU A 142 -3.92 -6.30 9.11
CA LEU A 142 -3.60 -5.98 7.71
C LEU A 142 -2.28 -6.62 7.28
N ARG A 143 -2.27 -7.13 6.06
CA ARG A 143 -1.10 -7.70 5.37
C ARG A 143 -0.77 -6.96 4.09
N ILE A 144 -1.36 -5.79 3.83
CA ILE A 144 -0.96 -4.93 2.73
C ILE A 144 0.22 -4.05 3.13
N THR A 145 1.05 -3.66 2.16
CA THR A 145 2.10 -2.65 2.40
C THR A 145 1.53 -1.23 2.35
N ARG A 146 2.32 -0.25 2.81
CA ARG A 146 1.94 1.18 2.76
C ARG A 146 1.87 1.72 1.33
N ASP A 147 2.63 1.12 0.42
CA ASP A 147 2.68 1.44 -1.02
C ASP A 147 1.72 0.57 -1.84
N PHE A 148 0.67 0.01 -1.23
CA PHE A 148 -0.31 -0.79 -1.97
C PHE A 148 -0.91 0.02 -3.12
N ALA A 149 -0.75 -0.50 -4.34
CA ALA A 149 -1.21 0.17 -5.55
C ALA A 149 -2.09 -0.78 -6.37
N TRP A 150 -3.21 -0.24 -6.87
CA TRP A 150 -4.04 -0.95 -7.84
C TRP A 150 -3.27 -1.16 -9.13
N ARG A 151 -3.58 -2.24 -9.83
CA ARG A 151 -3.03 -2.48 -11.17
C ARG A 151 -3.52 -1.39 -12.13
N PRO A 152 -2.62 -0.72 -12.87
CA PRO A 152 -3.03 0.20 -13.92
C PRO A 152 -3.95 -0.50 -14.93
N GLY A 153 -5.16 0.02 -15.12
CA GLY A 153 -6.14 -0.60 -16.01
C GLY A 153 -6.77 -1.90 -15.49
N GLY A 154 -6.45 -2.35 -14.28
CA GLY A 154 -6.94 -3.58 -13.68
C GLY A 154 -8.42 -3.54 -13.25
N PRO A 155 -8.99 -4.67 -12.80
CA PRO A 155 -10.40 -4.76 -12.41
C PRO A 155 -10.84 -3.72 -11.36
N ILE A 156 -10.01 -3.43 -10.35
CA ILE A 156 -10.35 -2.41 -9.34
C ILE A 156 -10.44 -1.03 -10.00
N HIS A 157 -9.47 -0.69 -10.85
CA HIS A 157 -9.46 0.58 -11.58
C HIS A 157 -10.68 0.73 -12.51
N ARG A 158 -11.08 -0.34 -13.20
CA ARG A 158 -12.29 -0.35 -14.06
C ARG A 158 -13.58 -0.22 -13.25
N PHE A 159 -13.67 -0.91 -12.11
CA PHE A 159 -14.79 -0.78 -11.18
C PHE A 159 -14.91 0.66 -10.67
N PHE A 160 -13.80 1.24 -10.21
CA PHE A 160 -13.75 2.63 -9.76
C PHE A 160 -14.23 3.59 -10.87
N ARG A 161 -13.68 3.48 -12.08
CA ARG A 161 -14.04 4.34 -13.21
C ARG A 161 -15.51 4.24 -13.62
N SER A 162 -16.10 3.05 -13.56
CA SER A 162 -17.46 2.81 -14.05
C SER A 162 -18.57 3.14 -13.05
N ARG A 163 -18.27 3.10 -11.75
CA ARG A 163 -19.31 3.23 -10.70
C ARG A 163 -19.02 4.26 -9.62
N VAL A 164 -17.76 4.50 -9.31
CA VAL A 164 -17.35 5.34 -8.16
C VAL A 164 -16.92 6.72 -8.61
N GLN A 165 -16.29 6.83 -9.79
CA GLN A 165 -15.76 8.10 -10.28
C GLN A 165 -16.85 9.13 -10.57
N SER A 166 -17.99 8.73 -11.16
CA SER A 166 -19.11 9.64 -11.39
C SER A 166 -19.71 10.09 -10.06
N ASP A 167 -20.04 9.14 -9.18
CA ASP A 167 -20.60 9.42 -7.85
C ASP A 167 -19.73 10.39 -7.02
N PHE A 168 -18.41 10.17 -7.03
CA PHE A 168 -17.46 11.03 -6.33
C PHE A 168 -17.35 12.44 -6.94
N LEU A 169 -17.40 12.57 -8.27
CA LEU A 169 -17.23 13.86 -8.96
C LEU A 169 -18.54 14.63 -9.15
N ASP A 170 -19.69 13.95 -9.09
CA ASP A 170 -21.03 14.53 -9.19
C ASP A 170 -21.51 15.14 -7.85
N ALA A 171 -20.73 14.99 -6.76
CA ALA A 171 -21.01 15.63 -5.48
C ALA A 171 -20.91 17.16 -5.56
N ASP A 172 -21.63 17.87 -4.68
CA ASP A 172 -21.65 19.35 -4.69
C ASP A 172 -20.39 19.99 -4.05
N PHE A 173 -19.58 19.22 -3.30
CA PHE A 173 -18.35 19.66 -2.61
C PHE A 173 -18.53 20.89 -1.69
N GLU A 174 -19.66 21.00 -1.00
CA GLU A 174 -20.01 22.15 -0.14
C GLU A 174 -19.72 21.92 1.36
N GLN A 175 -19.37 20.71 1.79
CA GLN A 175 -19.18 20.39 3.21
C GLN A 175 -17.76 20.71 3.70
N SER A 176 -17.61 20.77 5.02
CA SER A 176 -16.29 20.96 5.64
C SER A 176 -15.36 19.80 5.28
N GLY A 177 -14.12 20.10 4.88
CA GLY A 177 -13.14 19.09 4.47
C GLY A 177 -13.25 18.65 3.01
N GLU A 178 -14.27 19.08 2.28
CA GLU A 178 -14.42 18.80 0.85
C GLU A 178 -13.67 19.82 -0.01
N LEU A 179 -13.11 19.37 -1.14
CA LEU A 179 -12.39 20.22 -2.07
C LEU A 179 -12.41 19.64 -3.49
N LEU A 180 -13.06 20.34 -4.42
CA LEU A 180 -12.91 20.12 -5.86
C LEU A 180 -12.20 21.31 -6.49
N ARG A 181 -11.07 21.07 -7.17
CA ARG A 181 -10.30 22.10 -7.88
C ARG A 181 -9.86 21.58 -9.24
N PHE A 182 -10.18 22.36 -10.28
CA PHE A 182 -9.69 22.15 -11.64
C PHE A 182 -8.68 23.24 -11.98
N GLN A 183 -7.50 22.84 -12.44
CA GLN A 183 -6.44 23.76 -12.88
C GLN A 183 -5.83 23.26 -14.18
N GLN A 184 -5.73 24.15 -15.17
CA GLN A 184 -5.06 23.88 -16.43
C GLN A 184 -3.77 24.72 -16.54
N ALA A 185 -2.67 24.09 -16.94
CA ALA A 185 -1.39 24.74 -17.17
C ALA A 185 -0.58 23.98 -18.22
N MET A 186 0.28 24.70 -18.95
CA MET A 186 1.29 24.09 -19.81
C MET A 186 2.57 23.93 -19.00
N LEU A 187 3.07 22.69 -18.92
CA LEU A 187 4.30 22.37 -18.19
C LEU A 187 5.33 21.84 -19.17
N SER A 188 6.59 22.24 -18.96
CA SER A 188 7.71 21.54 -19.59
C SER A 188 7.77 20.09 -19.06
N PRO A 189 8.40 19.14 -19.79
CA PRO A 189 8.58 17.79 -19.28
C PRO A 189 9.31 17.74 -17.92
N ALA A 190 10.28 18.62 -17.71
CA ALA A 190 11.02 18.72 -16.45
C ALA A 190 10.14 19.22 -15.29
N ASP A 191 9.30 20.23 -15.54
CA ASP A 191 8.36 20.74 -14.53
C ASP A 191 7.25 19.73 -14.22
N ASN A 192 6.79 18.99 -15.23
CA ASN A 192 5.83 17.91 -15.06
C ASN A 192 6.40 16.83 -14.13
N LEU A 193 7.63 16.37 -14.36
CA LEU A 193 8.30 15.40 -13.51
C LEU A 193 8.46 15.93 -12.07
N ARG A 194 8.86 17.19 -11.91
CA ARG A 194 8.97 17.84 -10.59
C ARG A 194 7.63 17.91 -9.86
N LEU A 195 6.54 18.19 -10.58
CA LEU A 195 5.18 18.18 -10.02
C LEU A 195 4.75 16.77 -9.62
N GLN A 196 5.01 15.76 -10.45
CA GLN A 196 4.72 14.36 -10.11
C GLN A 196 5.43 13.93 -8.82
N GLN A 197 6.70 14.31 -8.63
CA GLN A 197 7.43 14.03 -7.39
C GLN A 197 6.78 14.71 -6.16
N LYS A 198 6.23 15.92 -6.31
CA LYS A 198 5.49 16.60 -5.23
C LYS A 198 4.17 15.90 -4.92
N ILE A 199 3.45 15.45 -5.94
CA ILE A 199 2.23 14.66 -5.79
C ILE A 199 2.53 13.37 -5.02
N GLN A 200 3.62 12.67 -5.34
CA GLN A 200 4.02 11.46 -4.60
C GLN A 200 4.29 11.74 -3.12
N ARG A 201 4.93 12.88 -2.79
CA ARG A 201 5.14 13.29 -1.38
C ARG A 201 3.82 13.60 -0.68
N LEU A 202 2.89 14.27 -1.34
CA LEU A 202 1.56 14.54 -0.81
C LEU A 202 0.78 13.25 -0.52
N LEU A 203 0.86 12.26 -1.42
CA LEU A 203 0.24 10.95 -1.21
C LEU A 203 0.86 10.21 -0.02
N GLN A 204 2.17 10.31 0.17
CA GLN A 204 2.85 9.75 1.33
C GLN A 204 2.39 10.42 2.63
N GLU A 205 2.31 11.75 2.66
CA GLU A 205 1.82 12.53 3.81
C GLU A 205 0.37 12.16 4.17
N PHE A 206 -0.51 11.99 3.17
CA PHE A 206 -1.87 11.51 3.38
C PHE A 206 -1.92 10.14 4.07
N ALA A 207 -1.06 9.20 3.64
CA ALA A 207 -0.96 7.88 4.27
C ALA A 207 -0.40 7.94 5.71
N GLU A 208 0.52 8.86 5.97
CA GLU A 208 1.09 9.12 7.31
C GLU A 208 0.02 9.69 8.25
N LEU A 209 -0.75 10.69 7.81
CA LEU A 209 -1.88 11.26 8.58
C LEU A 209 -2.94 10.21 8.93
N HIS A 210 -3.28 9.32 7.98
CA HIS A 210 -4.18 8.20 8.27
C HIS A 210 -3.60 7.27 9.34
N ALA A 211 -2.32 6.92 9.26
CA ALA A 211 -1.66 6.03 10.22
C ALA A 211 -1.55 6.64 11.63
N GLU A 212 -1.26 7.94 11.74
CA GLU A 212 -1.27 8.69 13.01
C GLU A 212 -2.67 8.73 13.60
N GLY A 213 -3.68 9.01 12.77
CA GLY A 213 -5.08 8.98 13.17
C GLY A 213 -5.45 7.67 13.83
N VAL A 214 -5.04 6.52 13.28
CA VAL A 214 -5.30 5.18 13.85
C VAL A 214 -4.80 5.03 15.29
N ALA A 215 -3.67 5.62 15.63
CA ALA A 215 -3.06 5.54 16.96
C ALA A 215 -3.81 6.34 18.05
N PHE A 216 -4.77 7.19 17.69
CA PHE A 216 -5.55 8.01 18.62
C PHE A 216 -7.01 7.52 18.74
N PRO A 217 -7.31 6.54 19.61
CA PRO A 217 -8.67 6.06 19.81
C PRO A 217 -9.50 7.08 20.60
N GLY A 218 -10.50 7.69 19.95
CA GLY A 218 -11.45 8.61 20.60
C GLY A 218 -11.71 9.93 19.86
N GLY A 219 -10.92 10.27 18.84
CA GLY A 219 -11.19 11.44 17.98
C GLY A 219 -12.33 11.17 16.99
N GLN A 220 -13.14 12.20 16.68
CA GLN A 220 -14.02 12.18 15.52
C GLN A 220 -13.15 11.98 14.27
N ARG A 221 -13.48 10.98 13.45
CA ARG A 221 -12.80 10.69 12.19
C ARG A 221 -13.82 10.61 11.09
N GLU A 222 -13.53 11.27 10.00
CA GLU A 222 -14.31 11.21 8.78
C GLU A 222 -13.55 10.39 7.73
N GLY A 223 -14.28 9.64 6.92
CA GLY A 223 -13.69 8.92 5.82
C GLY A 223 -13.33 9.90 4.72
N SER A 224 -12.04 10.20 4.56
CA SER A 224 -11.56 11.06 3.48
C SER A 224 -11.04 10.23 2.32
N ALA A 225 -11.44 10.60 1.10
CA ALA A 225 -10.92 10.02 -0.14
C ALA A 225 -10.24 11.10 -0.98
N LEU A 226 -9.07 10.78 -1.55
CA LEU A 226 -8.28 11.69 -2.37
C LEU A 226 -8.11 11.11 -3.77
N LEU A 227 -8.62 11.83 -4.78
CA LEU A 227 -8.42 11.52 -6.19
C LEU A 227 -7.51 12.58 -6.83
N ILE A 228 -6.37 12.16 -7.38
CA ILE A 228 -5.47 13.03 -8.14
C ILE A 228 -5.27 12.45 -9.53
N ALA A 229 -5.51 13.25 -10.56
CA ALA A 229 -5.27 12.88 -11.95
C ALA A 229 -4.44 13.97 -12.63
N LEU A 230 -3.37 13.56 -13.31
CA LEU A 230 -2.53 14.43 -14.13
C LEU A 230 -2.31 13.76 -15.48
N ARG A 231 -2.67 14.45 -16.56
CA ARG A 231 -2.38 14.02 -17.93
C ARG A 231 -2.23 15.23 -18.83
N PRO A 232 -1.44 15.13 -19.92
CA PRO A 232 -1.67 15.98 -21.08
C PRO A 232 -3.12 15.82 -21.51
N TRP A 233 -3.81 16.95 -21.66
CA TRP A 233 -5.20 16.96 -22.06
C TRP A 233 -5.52 18.17 -22.90
N GLU A 234 -6.28 17.91 -23.95
CA GLU A 234 -6.99 18.89 -24.74
C GLU A 234 -8.42 18.38 -24.83
N PRO A 235 -9.42 19.15 -24.36
CA PRO A 235 -10.82 18.82 -24.56
C PRO A 235 -11.14 18.64 -26.04
N ASP A 236 -11.96 17.64 -26.40
CA ASP A 236 -12.30 17.34 -27.79
C ASP A 236 -12.94 18.54 -28.52
N VAL A 237 -13.72 19.34 -27.78
CA VAL A 237 -14.32 20.59 -28.27
C VAL A 237 -13.26 21.60 -28.72
N PHE A 238 -12.09 21.62 -28.09
CA PHE A 238 -10.97 22.50 -28.46
C PHE A 238 -10.09 21.86 -29.53
N ALA A 239 -9.91 20.54 -29.51
CA ALA A 239 -9.22 19.81 -30.57
C ALA A 239 -9.90 20.05 -31.94
N ALA A 240 -11.23 20.06 -31.97
CA ALA A 240 -12.03 20.36 -33.16
C ALA A 240 -11.80 21.77 -33.76
N LEU A 241 -11.23 22.69 -32.98
CA LEU A 241 -10.91 24.06 -33.39
C LEU A 241 -9.46 24.22 -33.86
N ARG A 242 -8.67 23.14 -33.92
CA ARG A 242 -7.28 23.18 -34.41
C ARG A 242 -7.24 23.59 -35.88
N ARG A 243 -6.47 24.66 -36.17
CA ARG A 243 -6.14 25.06 -37.55
C ARG A 243 -5.41 23.89 -38.25
N GLY A 244 -5.97 23.44 -39.37
CA GLY A 244 -5.39 22.36 -40.20
C GLY A 244 -6.15 21.03 -40.21
N GLN A 245 -7.16 20.83 -39.35
CA GLN A 245 -8.03 19.63 -39.40
C GLN A 245 -9.34 19.84 -40.19
N GLN A 246 -9.67 21.08 -40.59
CA GLN A 246 -10.86 21.42 -41.38
C GLN A 246 -10.84 20.96 -42.85
N GLN A 247 -9.81 20.25 -43.33
CA GLN A 247 -9.73 19.76 -44.72
C GLN A 247 -10.25 18.33 -44.95
N SER A 248 -10.80 17.65 -43.94
CA SER A 248 -11.34 16.29 -44.09
C SER A 248 -12.86 16.17 -43.89
N LEU A 249 -13.59 17.29 -43.81
CA LEU A 249 -15.05 17.33 -43.84
C LEU A 249 -15.57 18.19 -45.00
N SER A 250 -15.34 17.69 -46.21
CA SER A 250 -16.03 18.05 -47.45
C SER A 250 -16.02 16.78 -48.29
N ALA A 251 -17.12 16.13 -48.69
CA ALA A 251 -18.50 16.54 -48.87
C ALA A 251 -19.43 15.30 -48.68
N PRO A 252 -20.75 15.46 -48.49
CA PRO A 252 -21.68 14.35 -48.72
C PRO A 252 -21.81 14.14 -50.24
N GLU A 253 -21.36 13.00 -50.75
CA GLU A 253 -21.72 12.57 -52.10
C GLU A 253 -23.19 12.13 -52.11
N GLN A 254 -23.92 12.72 -53.06
CA GLN A 254 -25.26 12.32 -53.50
C GLN A 254 -25.18 11.06 -54.37
#